data_AF-A0A7X7YPX3-F1
#
_entry.id   AF-A0A7X7YPX3-F1
#
_cell.length_a   1.000
_cell.length_b   1.000
_cell.length_c   1.000
_cell.angle_alpha   90.00
_cell.angle_beta   90.00
_cell.angle_gamma   90.00
#
_symmetry.space_group_name_H-M   'P 1'
#
loop_
_entity.id
_entity.type
_entity.pdbx_description
1 polymer ?
#
loop_
_entity_poly.entity_id
_entity_poly.type
_entity_poly.pdbx_seq_one_letter_code
_entity_poly.pdbx_strand_id
1 'polypeptide(L)'
;MEQDKLNLLGKKTEYKTDYAPEVLETFTNKHQDHDYWVTFDCPEFTTLCPITGQPDFATIRIDYIPDTKMVESKSLKLYLFSFRN
;
A
#
# COMPACT_ATOMS: atom_id res chain seq x y z
N MET A 1 6.22 -10.94 -22.64
CA MET A 1 5.52 -10.01 -21.72
C MET A 1 5.33 -10.77 -20.44
N GLU A 2 6.17 -10.49 -19.45
CA GLU A 2 6.10 -11.14 -18.14
C GLU A 2 4.81 -10.65 -17.46
N GLN A 3 3.88 -11.56 -17.17
CA GLN A 3 2.66 -11.20 -16.46
C GLN A 3 3.04 -10.93 -15.00
N ASP A 4 2.96 -9.67 -14.56
CA ASP A 4 3.08 -9.33 -13.15
C ASP A 4 2.07 -10.15 -12.35
N LYS A 5 2.55 -11.15 -11.61
CA LYS A 5 1.72 -12.12 -10.91
C LYS A 5 1.23 -11.52 -9.59
N LEU A 6 0.20 -10.68 -9.68
CA LEU A 6 -0.52 -10.13 -8.53
C LEU A 6 -1.35 -11.23 -7.86
N ASN A 7 -1.09 -11.51 -6.59
CA ASN A 7 -1.77 -12.58 -5.87
C ASN A 7 -3.01 -12.07 -5.13
N LEU A 8 -3.09 -10.77 -4.82
CA LEU A 8 -4.17 -10.21 -4.02
C LEU A 8 -5.33 -9.69 -4.89
N LEU A 9 -5.05 -9.18 -6.08
CA LEU A 9 -6.08 -8.58 -6.95
C LEU A 9 -7.11 -9.63 -7.40
N GLY A 10 -8.41 -9.27 -7.34
CA GLY A 10 -9.52 -10.14 -7.77
C GLY A 10 -9.85 -11.33 -6.87
N LYS A 11 -9.14 -11.52 -5.74
CA LYS A 11 -9.37 -12.64 -4.81
C LYS A 11 -10.02 -12.20 -3.49
N LYS A 12 -10.55 -13.18 -2.75
CA LYS A 12 -11.01 -13.01 -1.36
C LYS A 12 -9.89 -12.38 -0.55
N THR A 13 -10.24 -11.37 0.23
CA THR A 13 -9.29 -10.54 0.96
C THR A 13 -9.29 -10.94 2.42
N GLU A 14 -8.09 -11.17 2.96
CA GLU A 14 -7.86 -11.33 4.39
C GLU A 14 -7.24 -10.03 4.92
N TYR A 15 -7.77 -9.53 6.03
CA TYR A 15 -7.30 -8.29 6.64
C TYR A 15 -6.45 -8.63 7.85
N LYS A 16 -5.13 -8.53 7.69
CA LYS A 16 -4.19 -8.53 8.81
C LYS A 16 -4.25 -7.17 9.50
N THR A 17 -4.36 -7.18 10.82
CA THR A 17 -4.42 -5.97 11.65
C THR A 17 -3.12 -5.67 12.37
N ASP A 18 -2.19 -6.63 12.43
CA ASP A 18 -0.83 -6.46 12.90
C ASP A 18 0.11 -6.21 11.72
N TYR A 19 1.23 -5.53 11.96
CA TYR A 19 2.17 -5.09 10.93
C TYR A 19 2.56 -6.21 9.96
N ALA A 20 2.21 -6.04 8.68
CA ALA A 20 2.35 -7.06 7.65
C ALA A 20 2.95 -6.50 6.35
N PRO A 21 4.24 -6.16 6.30
CA PRO A 21 4.89 -5.59 5.12
C PRO A 21 4.91 -6.55 3.92
N GLU A 22 4.84 -7.86 4.15
CA GLU A 22 4.86 -8.90 3.13
C GLU A 22 3.63 -8.91 2.21
N VAL A 23 2.58 -8.15 2.56
CA VAL A 23 1.38 -8.03 1.72
C VAL A 23 1.58 -7.07 0.55
N LEU A 24 2.64 -6.25 0.53
CA LEU A 24 2.92 -5.31 -0.54
C LEU A 24 3.27 -6.06 -1.83
N GLU A 25 2.54 -5.75 -2.90
CA GLU A 25 2.78 -6.27 -4.24
C GLU A 25 3.19 -5.13 -5.16
N THR A 26 4.01 -5.45 -6.15
CA THR A 26 4.42 -4.51 -7.19
C THR A 26 4.15 -5.07 -8.56
N PHE A 27 3.93 -4.19 -9.53
CA PHE A 27 3.87 -4.53 -10.95
C PHE A 27 4.89 -3.69 -11.74
N THR A 28 5.19 -4.10 -12.95
CA THR A 28 6.17 -3.46 -13.82
C THR A 28 5.62 -2.14 -14.34
N ASN A 29 6.38 -1.06 -14.16
CA ASN A 29 6.10 0.23 -14.77
C ASN A 29 6.15 0.08 -16.30
N LYS A 30 5.09 0.49 -17.01
CA LYS A 30 5.01 0.42 -18.49
C LYS A 30 5.62 1.64 -19.18
N HIS A 31 5.95 2.69 -18.44
CA HIS A 31 6.42 3.98 -18.93
C HIS A 31 7.74 4.36 -18.25
N GLN A 32 8.72 3.46 -18.29
CA GLN A 32 10.04 3.63 -17.64
C GLN A 32 10.88 4.75 -18.27
N ASP A 33 10.55 5.16 -19.50
CA ASP A 33 11.25 6.23 -20.22
C ASP A 33 10.83 7.64 -19.78
N HIS A 34 9.88 7.74 -18.85
CA HIS A 34 9.32 9.02 -18.40
C HIS A 34 9.21 9.09 -16.88
N ASP A 35 9.68 10.19 -16.32
CA ASP A 35 9.39 10.54 -14.94
C ASP A 35 7.96 11.08 -14.84
N TYR A 36 7.16 10.47 -13.97
CA TYR A 36 5.82 10.95 -13.64
C TYR A 36 5.52 10.76 -12.16
N TRP A 37 4.69 11.65 -11.61
CA TRP A 37 4.23 11.52 -10.23
C TRP A 37 3.11 10.51 -10.10
N VAL A 38 3.23 9.66 -9.09
CA VAL A 38 2.15 8.83 -8.59
C VAL A 38 1.83 9.29 -7.17
N THR A 39 0.58 9.72 -6.98
CA THR A 39 0.06 10.16 -5.68
C THR A 39 -0.95 9.15 -5.17
N PHE A 40 -0.77 8.72 -3.92
CA PHE A 40 -1.82 8.07 -3.13
C PHE A 40 -2.27 9.00 -2.01
N ASP A 41 -3.54 9.38 -2.04
CA ASP A 41 -4.22 10.04 -0.93
C ASP A 41 -4.95 8.96 -0.10
N CYS A 42 -4.54 8.78 1.15
CA CYS A 42 -5.02 7.72 2.04
C CYS A 42 -5.67 8.36 3.29
N PRO A 43 -6.92 8.83 3.21
CA PRO A 43 -7.62 9.49 4.32
C PRO A 43 -8.12 8.54 5.41
N GLU A 44 -8.00 7.22 5.21
CA GLU A 44 -8.55 6.18 6.09
C GLU A 44 -7.48 5.55 7.01
N PHE A 45 -6.31 6.17 7.16
CA PHE A 45 -5.24 5.60 7.98
C PHE A 45 -5.53 5.77 9.47
N THR A 46 -5.34 4.69 10.23
CA THR A 46 -5.49 4.64 11.68
C THR A 46 -4.52 3.64 12.29
N THR A 47 -4.03 3.93 13.50
CA THR A 47 -3.09 3.10 14.26
C THR A 47 -3.27 3.31 15.76
N LEU A 48 -2.57 2.57 16.62
CA LEU A 48 -2.63 2.73 18.07
C LEU A 48 -1.42 3.50 18.61
N CYS A 49 -1.67 4.43 19.54
CA CYS A 49 -0.62 5.10 20.28
C CYS A 49 0.15 4.07 21.14
N PRO A 50 1.49 3.98 21.04
CA PRO A 50 2.26 2.94 21.73
C PRO A 50 2.26 3.09 23.26
N ILE A 51 1.91 4.26 23.80
CA ILE A 51 1.88 4.52 25.24
C ILE A 51 0.47 4.29 25.82
N THR A 52 -0.57 4.80 25.15
CA THR A 52 -1.94 4.82 25.70
C THR A 52 -2.85 3.76 25.12
N GLY A 53 -2.50 3.15 23.98
CA GLY A 53 -3.36 2.23 23.23
C GLY A 53 -4.59 2.88 22.60
N GLN A 54 -4.67 4.22 22.60
CA GLN A 54 -5.77 4.94 21.96
C GLN A 54 -5.58 4.97 20.43
N PRO A 55 -6.66 4.90 19.65
CA PRO A 55 -6.58 4.98 18.20
C PRO A 55 -6.30 6.42 17.73
N ASP A 56 -5.26 6.56 16.91
CA ASP A 56 -4.91 7.77 16.18
C ASP A 56 -5.46 7.67 14.74
N PHE A 57 -5.87 8.81 14.17
CA PHE A 57 -6.37 8.92 12.81
C PHE A 57 -5.57 9.98 12.05
N ALA A 58 -5.18 9.67 10.82
CA ALA A 58 -4.46 10.61 9.97
C ALA A 58 -4.78 10.39 8.48
N THR A 59 -4.58 11.44 7.69
CA THR A 59 -4.52 11.32 6.23
C THR A 59 -3.06 11.21 5.82
N ILE A 60 -2.70 10.11 5.18
CA ILE A 60 -1.36 9.92 4.60
C ILE A 60 -1.40 10.30 3.12
N ARG A 61 -0.43 11.11 2.69
CA ARG A 61 -0.17 11.36 1.27
C ARG A 61 1.19 10.77 0.91
N ILE A 62 1.21 9.89 -0.09
CA ILE A 62 2.43 9.26 -0.61
C ILE A 62 2.61 9.72 -2.05
N ASP A 63 3.65 10.52 -2.28
CA ASP A 63 4.05 10.97 -3.60
C ASP A 63 5.38 10.29 -3.96
N TYR A 64 5.44 9.59 -5.10
CA TYR A 64 6.68 8.99 -5.58
C TYR A 64 6.76 9.01 -7.12
N ILE A 65 7.99 8.95 -7.64
CA ILE A 65 8.28 8.75 -9.06
C ILE A 65 8.72 7.28 -9.22
N PRO A 66 7.98 6.44 -9.96
CA PRO A 66 8.33 5.04 -10.15
C PRO A 66 9.48 4.88 -11.14
N ASP A 67 10.45 4.04 -10.79
CA ASP A 67 11.43 3.51 -11.73
C ASP A 67 10.85 2.24 -12.39
N THR A 68 11.45 1.06 -12.21
CA THR A 68 11.00 -0.19 -12.86
C THR A 68 9.70 -0.75 -12.25
N LYS A 69 9.41 -0.47 -10.98
CA LYS A 69 8.30 -1.07 -10.22
C LYS A 69 7.34 -0.02 -9.67
N MET A 70 6.06 -0.37 -9.69
CA MET A 70 4.98 0.41 -9.09
C MET A 70 4.29 -0.42 -8.02
N VAL A 71 3.94 0.20 -6.89
CA VAL A 71 3.15 -0.47 -5.85
C VAL A 71 1.70 -0.64 -6.30
N GLU A 72 1.14 -1.83 -6.05
CA GLU A 72 -0.26 -2.12 -6.36
C GLU A 72 -1.18 -1.57 -5.27
N SER A 73 -2.26 -0.88 -5.66
CA SER A 73 -3.08 -0.09 -4.74
C SER A 73 -3.84 -0.91 -3.70
N LYS A 74 -4.33 -2.12 -4.04
CA LYS A 74 -4.97 -3.01 -3.06
C LYS A 74 -3.96 -3.50 -2.01
N SER A 75 -2.75 -3.85 -2.43
CA SER A 75 -1.67 -4.30 -1.55
C SER A 75 -1.26 -3.18 -0.58
N LEU A 76 -1.16 -1.94 -1.07
CA LEU A 76 -0.90 -0.75 -0.24
C LEU A 76 -2.01 -0.53 0.78
N LYS A 77 -3.28 -0.67 0.37
CA LYS A 77 -4.42 -0.57 1.30
C LYS A 77 -4.32 -1.61 2.42
N LEU A 78 -3.99 -2.86 2.09
CA LEU A 78 -3.85 -3.93 3.09
C LEU A 78 -2.66 -3.71 4.01
N TYR A 79 -1.56 -3.18 3.47
CA TYR A 79 -0.41 -2.77 4.26
C TYR A 79 -0.78 -1.65 5.24
N LEU A 80 -1.48 -0.60 4.80
CA LEU A 80 -1.92 0.47 5.70
C LEU A 80 -2.91 -0.03 6.76
N PHE A 81 -3.78 -0.98 6.42
CA PHE A 81 -4.69 -1.61 7.38
C PHE A 81 -3.95 -2.45 8.43
N SER A 82 -2.75 -2.95 8.11
CA SER A 82 -1.92 -3.74 9.02
C SER A 82 -1.35 -2.92 10.20
N PHE A 83 -1.48 -1.60 10.19
CA PHE A 83 -1.10 -0.74 11.32
C PHE A 83 -2.22 -0.54 12.34
N ARG A 84 -3.40 -1.12 12.11
CA ARG A 84 -4.61 -0.81 12.88
C ARG A 84 -4.52 -1.23 14.36
N ASN A 85 -3.75 -2.28 14.67
CA ASN A 85 -3.59 -2.82 16.01
C ASN A 85 -2.12 -2.92 16.42
#